data_AF-A0A3D0YTI7-F1
#
_entry.id   AF-A0A3D0YTI7-F1
#
_cell.length_a   1.000
_cell.length_b   1.000
_cell.length_c   1.000
_cell.angle_alpha   90.00
_cell.angle_beta   90.00
_cell.angle_gamma   90.00
#
_symmetry.space_group_name_H-M   'P 1'
#
loop_
_entity.id
_entity.type
_entity.pdbx_description
1 polymer ?
#
loop_
_entity_poly.entity_id
_entity_poly.type
_entity_poly.pdbx_seq_one_letter_code
_entity_poly.pdbx_strand_id
1 'polypeptide(L)' 'MWYQQLFNQYYGIDYVAALCAIIGMFYIGNKKRAGFTLYMLATSLGIAFAILAKSPPLVVTNTIMFSMNLRNFIKWKK' A
#
# COMPACT_ATOMS: atom_id res chain seq x y z
N MET A 1 -15.43 11.62 -22.60
CA MET A 1 -14.39 10.72 -23.15
C MET A 1 -13.06 10.74 -22.37
N TRP A 2 -12.72 11.80 -21.62
CA TRP A 2 -11.47 11.86 -20.82
C TRP A 2 -11.48 11.05 -19.51
N TYR A 3 -12.66 10.83 -18.90
CA TYR A 3 -12.77 10.16 -17.60
C TYR A 3 -12.50 8.64 -17.67
N GLN A 4 -12.81 8.02 -18.81
CA GLN A 4 -12.63 6.57 -18.98
C GLN A 4 -11.16 6.19 -19.14
N GLN A 5 -10.29 7.08 -19.64
CA GLN A 5 -8.85 6.81 -19.71
C GLN A 5 -8.18 6.79 -18.32
N LEU A 6 -8.65 7.61 -17.37
CA LEU A 6 -8.17 7.56 -15.99
C LEU A 6 -8.59 6.27 -15.27
N PHE A 7 -9.83 5.82 -15.47
CA PHE A 7 -10.36 4.64 -14.78
C PHE A 7 -9.89 3.31 -15.37
N ASN A 8 -9.68 3.23 -16.70
CA ASN A 8 -9.30 1.97 -17.36
C ASN A 8 -7.79 1.71 -17.43
N GLN A 9 -6.92 2.66 -17.11
CA GLN A 9 -5.47 2.43 -17.25
C GLN A 9 -4.84 1.66 -16.06
N TYR A 10 -5.49 1.59 -14.90
CA TYR A 10 -4.88 1.02 -13.68
C TYR A 10 -5.78 0.06 -12.87
N TYR A 11 -6.87 -0.43 -13.47
CA TYR A 11 -7.71 -1.53 -12.95
C TYR A 11 -8.23 -1.35 -11.50
N GLY A 12 -8.26 -0.13 -10.97
CA GLY A 12 -8.68 0.18 -9.59
C GLY A 12 -7.80 -0.44 -8.49
N ILE A 13 -6.62 -0.96 -8.85
CA ILE A 13 -5.66 -1.55 -7.92
C ILE A 13 -5.15 -0.49 -6.94
N ASP A 14 -5.02 0.75 -7.41
CA ASP A 14 -4.66 1.92 -6.60
C ASP A 14 -5.72 2.21 -5.51
N TYR A 15 -7.01 2.13 -5.84
CA TYR A 15 -8.09 2.30 -4.87
C TYR A 15 -8.09 1.20 -3.82
N VAL A 16 -7.87 -0.05 -4.23
CA VAL A 16 -7.77 -1.18 -3.30
C VAL A 16 -6.54 -1.01 -2.39
N ALA A 17 -5.39 -0.64 -2.96
CA ALA A 17 -4.18 -0.36 -2.19
C ALA A 17 -4.42 0.77 -1.16
N ALA A 18 -5.07 1.86 -1.57
CA ALA A 18 -5.39 2.98 -0.69
C ALA A 18 -6.32 2.57 0.45
N LEU A 19 -7.39 1.82 0.17
CA LEU A 19 -8.29 1.30 1.19
C LEU A 19 -7.57 0.39 2.19
N CYS A 20 -6.74 -0.54 1.70
CA CYS A 20 -5.93 -1.39 2.57
C CYS A 20 -4.96 -0.58 3.44
N ALA A 21 -4.34 0.46 2.90
CA ALA A 21 -3.43 1.33 3.65
C ALA A 21 -4.18 2.09 4.77
N ILE A 22 -5.34 2.66 4.48
CA ILE A 22 -6.17 3.39 5.45
C ILE A 22 -6.64 2.45 6.56
N ILE A 23 -7.19 1.30 6.19
CA ILE A 23 -7.64 0.30 7.17
C ILE A 23 -6.44 -0.17 8.00
N GLY A 24 -5.31 -0.49 7.37
CA GLY A 24 -4.07 -0.87 8.05
C GLY A 24 -3.61 0.18 9.06
N MET A 25 -3.62 1.46 8.67
CA MET A 25 -3.25 2.58 9.54
C MET A 25 -4.21 2.73 10.73
N PHE A 26 -5.52 2.53 10.52
CA PHE A 26 -6.51 2.50 11.59
C PHE A 26 -6.23 1.37 12.60
N TYR A 27 -5.90 0.16 12.12
CA TYR A 27 -5.52 -0.96 13.01
C TYR A 27 -4.21 -0.67 13.78
N ILE A 28 -3.21 -0.04 13.14
CA ILE A 28 -1.98 0.38 13.82
C ILE A 28 -2.28 1.40 14.94
N GLY A 29 -3.13 2.39 14.67
CA GLY A 29 -3.59 3.37 15.67
C GLY A 29 -4.30 2.71 16.86
N ASN A 30 -5.03 1.62 16.60
CA ASN A 30 -5.67 0.80 17.62
C ASN A 30 -4.75 -0.25 18.28
N LYS A 31 -3.42 -0.11 18.12
CA LYS A 31 -2.39 -1.02 18.65
C LYS A 31 -2.57 -2.49 18.24
N LYS A 32 -3.16 -2.75 17.07
CA LYS A 32 -3.35 -4.09 16.53
C LYS A 32 -2.26 -4.43 15.53
N ARG A 33 -1.51 -5.50 15.79
CA ARG A 33 -0.42 -6.00 14.91
C ARG A 33 -0.88 -6.28 13.47
N ALA A 34 -2.14 -6.67 13.27
CA ALA A 34 -2.74 -6.90 11.95
C ALA A 34 -2.66 -5.67 11.02
N GLY A 35 -2.57 -4.46 11.58
CA GLY A 35 -2.44 -3.24 10.80
C GLY A 35 -1.17 -3.19 9.95
N PHE A 36 -0.04 -3.70 10.47
CA PHE A 36 1.20 -3.79 9.68
C PHE A 36 1.06 -4.76 8.50
N THR A 37 0.37 -5.89 8.69
CA THR A 37 0.13 -6.86 7.61
C THR A 37 -0.72 -6.25 6.50
N LEU A 38 -1.78 -5.52 6.87
CA LEU A 38 -2.62 -4.81 5.90
C LEU A 38 -1.85 -3.70 5.16
N TYR A 39 -0.99 -2.97 5.88
CA TYR A 39 -0.16 -1.94 5.27
C TYR A 39 0.92 -2.52 4.33
N MET A 40 1.49 -3.68 4.67
CA MET A 40 2.38 -4.44 3.77
C MET A 40 1.64 -4.90 2.52
N LEU A 41 0.40 -5.40 2.65
CA LEU A 41 -0.42 -5.76 1.48
C LEU A 41 -0.68 -4.53 0.59
N ALA A 42 -1.05 -3.40 1.20
CA ALA A 42 -1.30 -2.15 0.49
C ALA A 42 -0.07 -1.67 -0.29
N THR A 43 1.11 -1.69 0.34
CA THR A 43 2.36 -1.25 -0.31
C THR A 43 2.82 -2.23 -1.38
N SER A 44 2.58 -3.53 -1.25
CA SER A 44 2.82 -4.50 -2.34
C SER A 44 1.93 -4.23 -3.56
N LEU A 45 0.64 -3.94 -3.35
CA LEU A 45 -0.27 -3.51 -4.42
C LEU A 45 0.18 -2.17 -5.03
N GLY A 46 0.65 -1.25 -4.18
CA GLY A 46 1.24 0.03 -4.59
C GLY A 46 2.49 -0.12 -5.45
N ILE A 47 3.37 -1.10 -5.17
CA ILE A 47 4.52 -1.43 -6.03
C ILE A 47 4.05 -1.92 -7.39
N ALA A 48 3.10 -2.86 -7.42
CA ALA A 48 2.56 -3.38 -8.67
C ALA A 48 1.95 -2.26 -9.53
N PHE A 49 1.16 -1.39 -8.92
CA PHE A 49 0.63 -0.18 -9.57
C PHE A 49 1.74 0.75 -10.04
N ALA A 50 2.75 1.02 -9.22
CA ALA A 50 3.85 1.92 -9.57
C ALA A 50 4.67 1.45 -10.78
N ILE A 51 4.84 0.12 -10.94
CA ILE A 51 5.47 -0.49 -12.11
C ILE A 51 4.60 -0.27 -13.35
N LEU A 52 3.28 -0.53 -13.25
CA LEU A 52 2.33 -0.29 -14.34
C LEU A 52 2.31 1.20 -14.75
N ALA A 53 2.37 2.10 -13.76
CA ALA A 53 2.41 3.54 -13.94
C ALA A 53 3.77 4.08 -14.39
N LYS A 54 4.78 3.20 -14.56
CA LYS A 54 6.15 3.54 -14.92
C LYS A 54 6.72 4.69 -14.08
N SER A 55 6.46 4.65 -12.76
CA SER A 55 6.85 5.70 -11.81
C SER A 55 7.90 5.17 -10.83
N PRO A 56 9.21 5.36 -11.12
CA PRO A 56 10.28 4.98 -10.21
C PRO A 56 10.14 5.56 -8.79
N PRO A 57 9.71 6.83 -8.59
CA PRO A 57 9.50 7.38 -7.25
C PRO A 57 8.45 6.60 -6.43
N LEU A 58 7.36 6.17 -7.07
CA LEU A 58 6.32 5.38 -6.39
C LEU A 58 6.80 3.97 -6.05
N VAL A 59 7.61 3.35 -6.90
CA VAL A 59 8.20 2.02 -6.62
C VAL A 59 9.09 2.10 -5.37
N VAL A 60 10.00 3.09 -5.33
CA VAL A 60 10.91 3.29 -4.20
C VAL A 60 10.14 3.57 -2.91
N THR A 61 9.16 4.47 -2.97
CA THR A 61 8.35 4.85 -1.80
C THR A 61 7.61 3.66 -1.20
N ASN A 62 6.90 2.88 -2.04
CA ASN A 62 6.17 1.72 -1.55
C ASN A 62 7.11 0.60 -1.05
N THR A 63 8.28 0.44 -1.65
CA THR A 63 9.29 -0.54 -1.20
C THR A 63 9.86 -0.20 0.18
N ILE A 64 10.17 1.08 0.42
CA ILE A 64 10.62 1.57 1.73
C ILE A 64 9.51 1.36 2.77
N MET A 65 8.28 1.74 2.44
CA MET A 65 7.15 1.60 3.35
C MET A 65 6.84 0.14 3.68
N PHE A 66 6.94 -0.76 2.70
CA PHE A 66 6.83 -2.20 2.91
C PHE A 66 7.88 -2.68 3.92
N SER A 67 9.15 -2.34 3.69
CA SER A 67 10.27 -2.75 4.53
C SER A 67 10.16 -2.23 5.98
N MET A 68 9.71 -0.99 6.14
CA MET A 68 9.44 -0.40 7.46
C MET A 68 8.32 -1.15 8.19
N ASN A 69 7.22 -1.45 7.52
CA ASN A 69 6.10 -2.17 8.11
C ASN A 69 6.45 -3.63 8.42
N LEU A 70 7.28 -4.28 7.60
CA LEU A 70 7.83 -5.60 7.88
C LEU A 70 8.68 -5.59 9.15
N ARG A 71 9.62 -4.63 9.27
CA ARG A 71 10.43 -4.46 10.48
C ARG A 71 9.55 -4.23 11.71
N ASN A 72 8.53 -3.38 11.60
CA ASN A 72 7.63 -3.08 12.71
C ASN A 72 6.77 -4.30 13.08
N PHE A 73 6.31 -5.07 12.11
CA PHE A 73 5.60 -6.32 12.35
C PHE A 73 6.45 -7.36 13.10
N ILE A 74 7.73 -7.48 12.75
CA ILE A 74 8.68 -8.39 13.41
C ILE A 74 9.00 -7.92 14.83
N LYS A 75 9.24 -6.62 15.00
CA LYS A 75 9.62 -6.02 16.30
C LYS A 75 8.42 -5.72 17.21
N TRP A 76 7.19 -5.98 16.76
CA TRP A 76 5.99 -5.70 17.55
C TRP A 76 5.97 -6.54 18.82
N LYS A 77 6.22 -5.89 19.96
CA LYS A 77 6.00 -6.44 21.30
C LYS A 77 4.61 -5.99 21.76
N LYS A 78 3.83 -6.92 22.32
CA LYS A 78 2.48 -6.62 22.85
C LYS A 78 2.52 -5.52 23.88
#